data_AF-A0A7S3M072-F1
#
_entry.id   AF-A0A7S3M072-F1
#
_cell.length_a   1.000
_cell.length_b   1.000
_cell.length_c   1.000
_cell.angle_alpha   90.00
_cell.angle_beta   90.00
_cell.angle_gamma   90.00
#
_symmetry.space_group_name_H-M   'P 1'
#
loop_
_entity.id
_entity.type
_entity.pdbx_description
1 polymer ?
#
loop_
_entity_poly.entity_id
_entity_poly.type
_entity_poly.pdbx_seq_one_letter_code
_entity_poly.pdbx_strand_id
1 'polypeptide(L)'
;KEEGVLRVTWRQCDVMESLEAENKFLVLHRHDEKLKLRSLEALTEHAVQLDALYVCFDAEDPELYAKRLLEATQLRKRAADSIALNLYVDCMPVDNLKPLDSEQVNRILGNAINMSKLRQNSMLDTSSLLQQYNLNHMRTMNQLIFVNLLRSQQKTLEMVRSISVDPGLFQSPQDVFAARKIINIDSDISMYERSRTFKFSSLWNKMEAMHIIYQIQVENVPLDKANFFFVPEKSQRMEEFVTNQGSAGNALATLVKETWVNGITASVKHNLKEVKKGWFNIDES
;
A
#
# COMPACT_ATOMS: atom_id res chain seq x y z
N LYS A 1 -3.98 -26.05 38.91
CA LYS A 1 -5.11 -26.36 38.02
C LYS A 1 -4.55 -26.29 36.62
N GLU A 2 -4.38 -27.44 35.99
CA GLU A 2 -3.78 -27.60 34.67
C GLU A 2 -4.59 -26.78 33.66
N GLU A 3 -4.00 -25.73 33.11
CA GLU A 3 -4.54 -25.07 31.94
C GLU A 3 -4.65 -26.14 30.85
N GLY A 4 -5.88 -26.40 30.40
CA GLY A 4 -6.15 -27.39 29.38
C GLY A 4 -5.33 -27.07 28.13
N VAL A 5 -4.24 -27.81 27.94
CA VAL A 5 -3.47 -27.80 26.70
C VAL A 5 -4.47 -28.17 25.60
N LEU A 6 -4.87 -27.17 24.81
CA LEU A 6 -5.65 -27.38 23.59
C LEU A 6 -4.84 -28.34 22.72
N ARG A 7 -5.21 -29.63 22.73
CA ARG A 7 -4.60 -30.62 21.85
C ARG A 7 -5.03 -30.28 20.43
N VAL A 8 -4.17 -29.59 19.71
CA VAL A 8 -4.33 -29.37 18.27
C VAL A 8 -4.15 -30.73 17.60
N THR A 9 -5.25 -31.30 17.11
CA THR A 9 -5.22 -32.55 16.35
C THR A 9 -5.17 -32.23 14.87
N TRP A 10 -4.03 -32.50 14.24
CA TRP A 10 -3.91 -32.45 12.79
C TRP A 10 -4.69 -33.59 12.16
N ARG A 11 -5.48 -33.28 11.13
CA ARG A 11 -6.21 -34.26 10.32
C ARG A 11 -5.92 -33.99 8.86
N GLN A 12 -5.57 -35.03 8.12
CA GLN A 12 -5.46 -34.93 6.67
C GLN A 12 -6.84 -34.68 6.06
N CYS A 13 -6.90 -33.74 5.12
CA CYS A 13 -8.12 -33.40 4.40
C CYS A 13 -7.82 -33.10 2.93
N ASP A 14 -8.77 -33.42 2.07
CA ASP A 14 -8.76 -33.06 0.65
C ASP A 14 -9.61 -31.79 0.47
N VAL A 15 -9.07 -30.76 -0.19
CA VAL A 15 -9.80 -29.50 -0.47
C VAL A 15 -10.64 -29.71 -1.73
N MET A 16 -11.96 -29.55 -1.61
CA MET A 16 -12.92 -29.78 -2.70
C MET A 16 -13.23 -28.49 -3.47
N GLU A 17 -13.43 -27.39 -2.75
CA GLU A 17 -13.82 -26.10 -3.32
C GLU A 17 -13.24 -24.93 -2.50
N SER A 18 -12.89 -23.84 -3.20
CA SER A 18 -12.41 -22.59 -2.61
C SER A 18 -13.51 -21.54 -2.65
N LEU A 19 -13.91 -21.05 -1.47
CA LEU A 19 -14.87 -19.95 -1.33
C LEU A 19 -14.11 -18.65 -1.08
N GLU A 20 -13.53 -18.09 -2.15
CA GLU A 20 -12.65 -16.92 -2.08
C GLU A 20 -13.33 -15.69 -1.46
N ALA A 21 -14.62 -15.49 -1.71
CA ALA A 21 -15.38 -14.37 -1.16
C ALA A 21 -15.49 -14.39 0.37
N GLU A 22 -15.39 -15.56 0.99
CA GLU A 22 -15.51 -15.74 2.45
C GLU A 22 -14.18 -16.12 3.13
N ASN A 23 -13.09 -16.26 2.36
CA ASN A 23 -11.81 -16.81 2.83
C ASN A 23 -11.96 -18.18 3.53
N LYS A 24 -12.75 -19.08 2.95
CA LYS A 24 -13.01 -20.42 3.47
C LYS A 24 -12.71 -21.49 2.42
N PHE A 25 -12.37 -22.68 2.90
CA PHE A 25 -12.26 -23.89 2.09
C PHE A 25 -13.32 -24.91 2.49
N LEU A 26 -13.87 -25.57 1.48
CA LEU A 26 -14.70 -26.75 1.69
C LEU A 26 -13.78 -27.98 1.69
N VAL A 27 -13.65 -28.64 2.83
CA VAL A 27 -12.71 -29.76 3.01
C VAL A 27 -13.42 -31.06 3.35
N LEU A 28 -12.88 -32.17 2.87
CA LEU A 28 -13.30 -33.52 3.22
C LEU A 28 -12.19 -34.19 4.05
N HIS A 29 -12.51 -34.68 5.25
CA HIS A 29 -11.53 -35.36 6.09
C HIS A 29 -11.26 -36.79 5.58
N ARG A 30 -9.98 -37.19 5.55
CA ARG A 30 -9.55 -38.48 5.00
C ARG A 30 -10.07 -39.71 5.77
N HIS A 31 -10.51 -39.55 7.02
CA HIS A 31 -11.12 -40.65 7.79
C HIS A 31 -12.47 -41.11 7.23
N ASP A 32 -13.14 -40.30 6.40
CA ASP A 32 -14.36 -40.66 5.68
C ASP A 32 -14.05 -41.36 4.34
N GLU A 33 -12.88 -42.00 4.21
CA GLU A 33 -12.46 -42.73 3.00
C GLU A 33 -13.42 -43.87 2.59
N LYS A 34 -14.29 -44.36 3.49
CA LYS A 34 -15.37 -45.29 3.13
C LYS A 34 -16.46 -44.67 2.24
N LEU A 35 -16.48 -43.34 2.08
CA LEU A 35 -17.39 -42.59 1.21
C LEU A 35 -16.79 -42.22 -0.15
N LYS A 36 -15.50 -42.50 -0.42
CA LYS A 36 -14.85 -42.19 -1.72
C LYS A 36 -15.48 -42.89 -2.95
N LEU A 37 -16.48 -43.75 -2.75
CA LEU A 37 -17.22 -44.43 -3.82
C LEU A 37 -18.68 -43.96 -4.00
N ARG A 38 -19.18 -42.95 -3.27
CA ARG A 38 -20.55 -42.44 -3.42
C ARG A 38 -20.56 -41.14 -4.25
N SER A 39 -21.67 -40.90 -4.95
CA SER A 39 -21.91 -39.79 -5.89
C SER A 39 -21.47 -38.42 -5.35
N LEU A 40 -21.16 -37.47 -6.24
CA LEU A 40 -20.75 -36.09 -5.91
C LEU A 40 -21.65 -35.41 -4.86
N GLU A 41 -22.95 -35.70 -4.90
CA GLU A 41 -23.97 -35.14 -3.99
C GLU A 41 -23.84 -35.64 -2.54
N ALA A 42 -23.32 -36.85 -2.32
CA ALA A 42 -23.08 -37.38 -0.98
C ALA A 42 -21.76 -36.85 -0.38
N LEU A 43 -20.82 -36.44 -1.22
CA LEU A 43 -19.53 -35.87 -0.80
C LEU A 43 -19.69 -34.43 -0.29
N THR A 44 -20.63 -33.66 -0.85
CA THR A 44 -20.94 -32.30 -0.40
C THR A 44 -21.65 -32.26 0.96
N GLU A 45 -22.45 -33.28 1.30
CA GLU A 45 -23.12 -33.37 2.62
C GLU A 45 -22.14 -33.62 3.79
N HIS A 46 -21.01 -34.27 3.53
CA HIS A 46 -19.98 -34.57 4.54
C HIS A 46 -18.82 -33.57 4.55
N ALA A 47 -18.86 -32.57 3.66
CA ALA A 47 -17.81 -31.58 3.57
C ALA A 47 -17.96 -30.53 4.68
N VAL A 48 -16.85 -30.18 5.32
CA VAL A 48 -16.80 -29.19 6.40
C VAL A 48 -16.23 -27.89 5.85
N GLN A 49 -16.86 -26.77 6.17
CA GLN A 49 -16.31 -25.45 5.90
C GLN A 49 -15.29 -25.09 6.97
N LEU A 50 -14.06 -24.82 6.56
CA LEU A 50 -12.99 -24.33 7.43
C LEU A 50 -12.49 -22.97 6.94
N ASP A 51 -12.14 -22.09 7.87
CA ASP A 51 -11.45 -20.85 7.52
C ASP A 51 -10.09 -21.20 6.89
N ALA A 52 -9.69 -20.44 5.87
CA ALA A 52 -8.43 -20.65 5.15
C ALA A 52 -7.20 -20.66 6.09
N LEU A 53 -7.31 -19.96 7.22
CA LEU A 53 -6.27 -19.92 8.25
C LEU A 53 -5.98 -21.30 8.90
N TYR A 54 -6.97 -22.21 8.94
CA TYR A 54 -6.84 -23.53 9.57
C TYR A 54 -6.44 -24.65 8.61
N VAL A 55 -6.18 -24.34 7.33
CA VAL A 55 -5.76 -25.30 6.31
C VAL A 55 -4.28 -25.10 6.00
N CYS A 56 -3.47 -26.13 6.23
CA CYS A 56 -2.06 -26.17 5.82
C CYS A 56 -1.94 -26.99 4.54
N PHE A 57 -1.37 -26.40 3.48
CA PHE A 57 -1.12 -27.11 2.23
C PHE A 57 0.19 -27.90 2.30
N ASP A 58 0.26 -29.03 1.61
CA ASP A 58 1.48 -29.86 1.54
C ASP A 58 2.68 -29.12 0.90
N ALA A 59 2.41 -28.05 0.13
CA ALA A 59 3.44 -27.21 -0.47
C ALA A 59 3.98 -26.11 0.47
N GLU A 60 3.34 -25.87 1.61
CA GLU A 60 3.76 -24.86 2.60
C GLU A 60 4.66 -25.49 3.69
N ASP A 61 5.58 -24.72 4.25
CA ASP A 61 6.40 -25.16 5.40
C ASP A 61 5.53 -25.21 6.68
N PRO A 62 5.43 -26.37 7.36
CA PRO A 62 4.62 -26.52 8.56
C PRO A 62 5.06 -25.60 9.71
N GLU A 63 6.34 -25.25 9.82
CA GLU A 63 6.82 -24.35 10.87
C GLU A 63 6.35 -22.91 10.63
N LEU A 64 6.41 -22.45 9.38
CA LEU A 64 5.92 -21.13 8.99
C LEU A 64 4.40 -21.05 9.16
N TYR A 65 3.67 -22.10 8.77
CA TYR A 65 2.24 -22.19 9.01
C TYR A 65 1.90 -22.08 10.50
N ALA A 66 2.56 -22.86 11.35
CA ALA A 66 2.30 -22.87 12.79
C ALA A 66 2.57 -21.50 13.42
N LYS A 67 3.66 -20.83 13.00
CA LYS A 67 3.97 -19.46 13.42
C LYS A 67 2.89 -18.47 12.99
N ARG A 68 2.46 -18.52 11.72
CA ARG A 68 1.37 -17.68 11.19
C ARG A 68 0.07 -17.88 11.96
N LEU A 69 -0.30 -19.13 12.23
CA LEU A 69 -1.51 -19.46 12.99
C LEU A 69 -1.44 -18.93 14.42
N LEU A 70 -0.28 -19.08 15.08
CA LEU A 70 -0.05 -18.54 16.42
C LEU A 70 -0.16 -17.01 16.43
N GLU A 71 0.49 -16.33 15.50
CA GLU A 71 0.44 -14.87 15.35
C GLU A 71 -0.99 -14.38 15.11
N ALA A 72 -1.73 -15.01 14.19
CA ALA A 72 -3.12 -14.67 13.90
C ALA A 72 -4.04 -14.88 15.13
N THR A 73 -3.86 -15.97 15.87
CA THR A 73 -4.63 -16.25 17.09
C THR A 73 -4.33 -15.22 18.18
N GLN A 74 -3.05 -14.90 18.39
CA GLN A 74 -2.64 -13.85 19.32
C GLN A 74 -3.19 -12.49 18.91
N LEU A 75 -3.14 -12.14 17.61
CA LEU A 75 -3.67 -10.89 17.09
C LEU A 75 -5.17 -10.79 17.31
N ARG A 76 -5.93 -11.86 17.04
CA ARG A 76 -7.39 -11.91 17.31
C ARG A 76 -7.68 -11.65 18.78
N LYS A 77 -6.97 -12.33 19.69
CA LYS A 77 -7.14 -12.13 21.14
C LYS A 77 -6.83 -10.68 21.54
N ARG A 78 -5.69 -10.16 21.08
CA ARG A 78 -5.28 -8.77 21.33
C ARG A 78 -6.29 -7.75 20.82
N ALA A 79 -6.84 -7.95 19.62
CA ALA A 79 -7.83 -7.08 19.03
C ALA A 79 -9.14 -7.09 19.84
N ALA A 80 -9.63 -8.28 20.23
CA ALA A 80 -10.80 -8.42 21.09
C ALA A 80 -10.60 -7.70 22.44
N ASP A 81 -9.44 -7.90 23.07
CA ASP A 81 -9.11 -7.26 24.35
C ASP A 81 -8.98 -5.73 24.22
N SER A 82 -8.48 -5.23 23.09
CA SER A 82 -8.42 -3.79 22.80
C SER A 82 -9.80 -3.18 22.55
N ILE A 83 -10.69 -3.88 21.85
CA ILE A 83 -12.07 -3.44 21.63
C ILE A 83 -12.80 -3.37 22.98
N ALA A 84 -12.64 -4.40 23.82
CA ALA A 84 -13.23 -4.44 25.15
C ALA A 84 -12.73 -3.28 26.02
N LEU A 85 -11.42 -3.01 26.02
CA LEU A 85 -10.86 -1.87 26.74
C LEU A 85 -11.44 -0.53 26.28
N ASN A 86 -11.48 -0.30 24.96
CA ASN A 86 -12.03 0.94 24.41
C ASN A 86 -13.50 1.11 24.79
N LEU A 87 -14.28 0.03 24.74
CA LEU A 87 -15.66 0.03 25.19
C LEU A 87 -15.77 0.39 26.68
N TYR A 88 -14.92 -0.16 27.54
CA TYR A 88 -14.92 0.20 28.97
C TYR A 88 -14.58 1.67 29.19
N VAL A 89 -13.57 2.19 28.49
CA VAL A 89 -13.17 3.61 28.58
C VAL A 89 -14.30 4.53 28.09
N ASP A 90 -14.99 4.16 27.01
CA ASP A 90 -16.12 4.92 26.48
C ASP A 90 -17.32 4.93 27.44
N CYS A 91 -17.49 3.87 28.24
CA CYS A 91 -18.52 3.79 29.28
C CYS A 91 -18.10 4.45 30.62
N MET A 92 -16.85 4.90 30.78
CA MET A 92 -16.42 5.56 32.02
C MET A 92 -16.92 7.00 32.11
N PRO A 93 -17.39 7.43 33.29
CA PRO A 93 -17.81 8.82 33.50
C PRO A 93 -16.62 9.77 33.35
N VAL A 94 -16.88 10.95 32.78
CA VAL A 94 -15.86 11.99 32.53
C VAL A 94 -16.04 13.22 33.41
N ASP A 95 -17.08 13.25 34.25
CA ASP A 95 -17.54 14.45 34.97
C ASP A 95 -16.54 15.03 35.97
N ASN A 96 -15.66 14.18 36.53
CA ASN A 96 -14.67 14.56 37.55
C ASN A 96 -13.25 14.77 36.99
N LEU A 97 -13.07 14.75 35.67
CA LEU A 97 -11.76 14.89 35.06
C LEU A 97 -11.46 16.34 34.71
N LYS A 98 -10.19 16.72 34.89
CA LYS A 98 -9.74 18.06 34.51
C LYS A 98 -9.76 18.19 32.97
N PRO A 99 -10.53 19.14 32.42
CA PRO A 99 -10.48 19.43 30.99
C PRO A 99 -9.13 20.04 30.60
N LEU A 100 -8.89 20.13 29.29
CA LEU A 100 -7.73 20.85 28.75
C LEU A 100 -7.72 22.31 29.23
N ASP A 101 -6.55 22.79 29.58
CA ASP A 101 -6.37 24.18 29.97
C ASP A 101 -6.49 25.12 28.76
N SER A 102 -6.96 26.33 29.01
CA SER A 102 -7.16 27.39 28.01
C SER A 102 -5.88 27.72 27.23
N GLU A 103 -4.72 27.72 27.87
CA GLU A 103 -3.42 27.89 27.21
C GLU A 103 -3.11 26.75 26.23
N GLN A 104 -3.37 25.50 26.64
CA GLN A 104 -3.14 24.33 25.80
C GLN A 104 -4.06 24.32 24.58
N VAL A 105 -5.32 24.68 24.78
CA VAL A 105 -6.29 24.85 23.70
C VAL A 105 -5.82 25.89 22.69
N ASN A 106 -5.38 27.08 23.15
CA ASN A 106 -4.88 28.13 22.28
C ASN A 106 -3.63 27.71 21.49
N ARG A 107 -2.73 26.93 22.12
CA ARG A 107 -1.56 26.37 21.44
C ARG A 107 -1.96 25.37 20.34
N ILE A 108 -2.92 24.49 20.62
CA ILE A 108 -3.43 23.52 19.64
C ILE A 108 -4.07 24.23 18.47
N LEU A 109 -4.89 25.26 18.73
CA LEU A 109 -5.51 26.10 17.70
C LEU A 109 -4.47 26.84 16.86
N GLY A 110 -3.46 27.44 17.49
CA GLY A 110 -2.37 28.13 16.80
C GLY A 110 -1.62 27.21 15.83
N ASN A 111 -1.38 25.96 16.23
CA ASN A 111 -0.74 24.96 15.38
C ASN A 111 -1.67 24.44 14.27
N ALA A 112 -2.95 24.24 14.55
CA ALA A 112 -3.94 23.75 13.58
C ALA A 112 -4.21 24.80 12.47
N ILE A 113 -4.20 26.09 12.81
CA ILE A 113 -4.50 27.20 11.89
C ILE A 113 -3.20 27.86 11.38
N ASN A 114 -2.20 27.06 11.02
CA ASN A 114 -0.92 27.57 10.51
C ASN A 114 -1.01 28.11 9.06
N MET A 115 -2.05 27.73 8.29
CA MET A 115 -2.23 28.19 6.91
C MET A 115 -3.03 29.49 6.81
N SER A 116 -2.58 30.41 5.95
CA SER A 116 -3.24 31.70 5.70
C SER A 116 -4.70 31.57 5.23
N LYS A 117 -4.98 30.56 4.38
CA LYS A 117 -6.33 30.26 3.89
C LYS A 117 -7.29 29.79 4.98
N LEU A 118 -6.78 29.11 6.01
CA LEU A 118 -7.58 28.66 7.16
C LEU A 118 -7.83 29.82 8.13
N ARG A 119 -6.85 30.70 8.33
CA ARG A 119 -7.00 31.92 9.16
C ARG A 119 -8.05 32.90 8.63
N GLN A 120 -8.23 32.95 7.31
CA GLN A 120 -9.16 33.88 6.65
C GLN A 120 -10.60 33.35 6.57
N ASN A 121 -10.83 32.07 6.87
CA ASN A 121 -12.15 31.46 6.75
C ASN A 121 -12.89 31.54 8.09
N SER A 122 -13.74 32.56 8.23
CA SER A 122 -14.52 32.80 9.46
C SER A 122 -15.68 31.83 9.68
N MET A 123 -15.99 30.96 8.70
CA MET A 123 -17.03 29.92 8.84
C MET A 123 -16.50 28.61 9.43
N LEU A 124 -15.22 28.52 9.79
CA LEU A 124 -14.67 27.32 10.41
C LEU A 124 -15.16 27.19 11.87
N ASP A 125 -16.19 26.37 12.08
CA ASP A 125 -16.62 26.00 13.42
C ASP A 125 -15.57 25.08 14.07
N THR A 126 -14.73 25.69 14.90
CA THR A 126 -13.69 24.97 15.65
C THR A 126 -14.20 24.50 17.01
N SER A 127 -15.40 24.93 17.44
CA SER A 127 -15.94 24.66 18.77
C SER A 127 -16.29 23.18 18.96
N SER A 128 -16.95 22.58 17.96
CA SER A 128 -17.29 21.14 17.95
C SER A 128 -16.03 20.27 18.01
N LEU A 129 -15.00 20.62 17.24
CA LEU A 129 -13.74 19.89 17.23
C LEU A 129 -12.99 20.01 18.56
N LEU A 130 -13.00 21.19 19.19
CA LEU A 130 -12.44 21.40 20.51
C LEU A 130 -13.15 20.57 21.58
N GLN A 131 -14.48 20.48 21.51
CA GLN A 131 -15.27 19.65 22.41
C GLN A 131 -14.91 18.17 22.26
N GLN A 132 -14.78 17.68 21.01
CA GLN A 132 -14.33 16.31 20.74
C GLN A 132 -12.91 16.06 21.27
N TYR A 133 -12.00 17.01 21.07
CA TYR A 133 -10.63 16.89 21.53
C TYR A 133 -10.53 16.88 23.07
N ASN A 134 -11.34 17.70 23.74
CA ASN A 134 -11.45 17.71 25.20
C ASN A 134 -12.03 16.38 25.73
N LEU A 135 -13.10 15.88 25.09
CA LEU A 135 -13.66 14.55 25.40
C LEU A 135 -12.61 13.45 25.25
N ASN A 136 -11.83 13.48 24.17
CA ASN A 136 -10.78 12.50 23.91
C ASN A 136 -9.64 12.60 24.96
N HIS A 137 -9.26 13.81 25.37
CA HIS A 137 -8.31 14.02 26.45
C HIS A 137 -8.81 13.38 27.76
N MET A 138 -10.07 13.61 28.13
CA MET A 138 -10.67 12.99 29.32
C MET A 138 -10.73 11.46 29.22
N ARG A 139 -11.14 10.91 28.07
CA ARG A 139 -11.10 9.45 27.83
C ARG A 139 -9.69 8.87 27.96
N THR A 140 -8.69 9.57 27.44
CA THR A 140 -7.28 9.17 27.56
C THR A 140 -6.83 9.16 29.02
N MET A 141 -7.24 10.15 29.81
CA MET A 141 -6.95 10.19 31.26
C MET A 141 -7.62 9.02 32.00
N ASN A 142 -8.89 8.72 31.68
CA ASN A 142 -9.58 7.53 32.21
C ASN A 142 -8.88 6.23 31.83
N GLN A 143 -8.46 6.10 30.57
CA GLN A 143 -7.71 4.95 30.08
C GLN A 143 -6.41 4.77 30.87
N LEU A 144 -5.64 5.85 31.11
CA LEU A 144 -4.41 5.81 31.90
C LEU A 144 -4.66 5.36 33.34
N ILE A 145 -5.68 5.92 34.00
CA ILE A 145 -6.05 5.54 35.37
C ILE A 145 -6.44 4.06 35.41
N PHE A 146 -7.27 3.61 34.47
CA PHE A 146 -7.73 2.23 34.40
C PHE A 146 -6.57 1.26 34.13
N VAL A 147 -5.69 1.57 33.19
CA VAL A 147 -4.48 0.75 32.92
C VAL A 147 -3.57 0.69 34.14
N ASN A 148 -3.39 1.79 34.87
CA ASN A 148 -2.59 1.80 36.10
C ASN A 148 -3.23 0.97 37.22
N LEU A 149 -4.55 1.07 37.39
CA LEU A 149 -5.31 0.23 38.33
C LEU A 149 -5.15 -1.25 37.99
N LEU A 150 -5.32 -1.61 36.71
CA LEU A 150 -5.12 -2.96 36.22
C LEU A 150 -3.72 -3.46 36.55
N ARG A 151 -2.67 -2.69 36.22
CA ARG A 151 -1.27 -3.05 36.55
C ARG A 151 -1.05 -3.32 38.04
N SER A 152 -1.70 -2.54 38.92
CA SER A 152 -1.57 -2.70 40.37
C SER A 152 -2.30 -3.93 40.94
N GLN A 153 -3.39 -4.38 40.31
CA GLN A 153 -4.26 -5.46 40.79
C GLN A 153 -3.98 -6.82 40.12
N GLN A 154 -2.69 -7.13 39.92
CA GLN A 154 -2.13 -8.14 39.00
C GLN A 154 -2.75 -9.56 39.01
N LYS A 155 -3.51 -9.93 40.05
CA LYS A 155 -4.10 -11.28 40.24
C LYS A 155 -5.37 -11.56 39.43
N THR A 156 -6.01 -10.55 38.83
CA THR A 156 -7.26 -10.72 38.04
C THR A 156 -7.02 -10.56 36.52
N LEU A 157 -5.76 -10.35 36.10
CA LEU A 157 -5.38 -9.76 34.81
C LEU A 157 -5.34 -10.68 33.58
N GLU A 158 -5.57 -11.98 33.71
CA GLU A 158 -5.63 -12.84 32.51
C GLU A 158 -6.80 -12.46 31.58
N MET A 159 -7.81 -11.78 32.14
CA MET A 159 -9.01 -11.33 31.44
C MET A 159 -8.86 -9.97 30.73
N VAL A 160 -7.79 -9.22 31.02
CA VAL A 160 -7.55 -7.88 30.45
C VAL A 160 -6.12 -7.79 29.91
N ARG A 161 -5.73 -8.77 29.08
CA ARG A 161 -4.50 -8.67 28.26
C ARG A 161 -4.74 -7.74 27.06
N SER A 162 -5.22 -6.52 27.35
CA SER A 162 -5.38 -5.49 26.34
C SER A 162 -4.00 -4.95 25.93
N ILE A 163 -3.87 -4.61 24.65
CA ILE A 163 -2.67 -4.01 24.03
C ILE A 163 -2.12 -2.83 24.84
N SER A 164 -2.96 -2.15 25.62
CA SER A 164 -2.59 -0.98 26.41
C SER A 164 -1.76 -1.25 27.67
N VAL A 165 -1.63 -2.51 28.11
CA VAL A 165 -0.85 -2.83 29.32
C VAL A 165 0.63 -3.10 28.99
N ASP A 166 0.95 -3.58 27.78
CA ASP A 166 2.31 -3.93 27.36
C ASP A 166 2.81 -3.00 26.23
N PRO A 167 3.73 -2.06 26.52
CA PRO A 167 4.34 -1.19 25.53
C PRO A 167 5.00 -1.93 24.35
N GLY A 168 5.40 -3.20 24.53
CA GLY A 168 5.98 -4.03 23.48
C GLY A 168 4.97 -4.61 22.48
N LEU A 169 3.67 -4.46 22.72
CA LEU A 169 2.61 -4.90 21.82
C LEU A 169 2.15 -3.83 20.82
N PHE A 170 2.57 -2.58 21.01
CA PHE A 170 2.45 -1.58 19.95
C PHE A 170 3.42 -1.96 18.84
N GLN A 171 2.91 -2.07 17.61
CA GLN A 171 3.78 -2.13 16.44
C GLN A 171 4.73 -0.94 16.55
N SER A 172 6.03 -1.22 16.56
CA SER A 172 6.99 -0.15 16.66
C SER A 172 6.79 0.78 15.46
N PRO A 173 7.09 2.08 15.56
CA PRO A 173 7.01 2.97 14.41
C PRO A 173 7.79 2.43 13.18
N GLN A 174 8.77 1.56 13.40
CA GLN A 174 9.56 0.89 12.37
C GLN A 174 8.80 -0.25 11.67
N ASP A 175 7.84 -0.88 12.36
CA ASP A 175 6.97 -1.93 11.80
C ASP A 175 5.81 -1.33 11.00
N VAL A 176 5.30 -0.17 11.42
CA VAL A 176 4.16 0.52 10.79
C VAL A 176 4.60 1.39 9.61
N PHE A 177 5.66 2.16 9.79
CA PHE A 177 6.16 3.06 8.76
C PHE A 177 7.35 2.41 8.08
N ALA A 178 7.27 2.26 6.75
CA ALA A 178 8.42 1.88 5.94
C ALA A 178 9.62 2.75 6.34
N ALA A 179 10.79 2.12 6.50
CA ALA A 179 12.03 2.78 6.89
C ALA A 179 12.26 4.02 6.00
N ARG A 180 11.91 5.20 6.52
CA ARG A 180 12.14 6.45 5.80
C ARG A 180 13.64 6.68 5.87
N LYS A 181 14.32 6.59 4.72
CA LYS A 181 15.70 7.05 4.62
C LYS A 181 15.73 8.47 5.17
N ILE A 182 16.53 8.70 6.21
CA ILE A 182 16.80 10.05 6.69
C ILE A 182 17.46 10.76 5.52
N ILE A 183 16.69 11.65 4.87
CA ILE A 183 17.24 12.51 3.84
C ILE A 183 18.00 13.57 4.62
N ASN A 184 19.33 13.49 4.59
CA ASN A 184 20.17 14.61 5.02
C ASN A 184 19.88 15.76 4.06
N ILE A 185 19.02 16.67 4.51
CA ILE A 185 18.78 17.93 3.84
C ILE A 185 19.99 18.80 4.23
N ASP A 186 20.87 19.13 3.27
CA ASP A 186 21.93 20.14 3.48
C ASP A 186 21.33 21.45 4.00
N SER A 187 21.26 21.60 5.32
CA SER A 187 20.49 22.63 6.03
C SER A 187 20.95 24.06 5.72
N ASP A 188 22.13 24.19 5.14
CA ASP A 188 22.83 25.45 5.03
C ASP A 188 22.48 26.21 3.75
N ILE A 189 21.79 25.55 2.80
CA ILE A 189 21.39 26.17 1.54
C ILE A 189 19.94 26.64 1.64
N SER A 190 19.73 27.94 1.46
CA SER A 190 18.40 28.55 1.42
C SER A 190 17.50 27.86 0.39
N MET A 191 16.22 27.70 0.71
CA MET A 191 15.21 27.18 -0.23
C MET A 191 15.20 27.96 -1.55
N TYR A 192 15.53 29.25 -1.52
CA TYR A 192 15.66 30.08 -2.70
C TYR A 192 16.80 29.61 -3.63
N GLU A 193 17.97 29.32 -3.08
CA GLU A 193 19.14 28.85 -3.84
C GLU A 193 18.93 27.43 -4.38
N ARG A 194 18.28 26.56 -3.60
CA ARG A 194 17.85 25.24 -4.08
C ARG A 194 16.84 25.35 -5.21
N SER A 195 15.84 26.22 -5.08
CA SER A 195 14.86 26.46 -6.14
C SER A 195 15.52 27.03 -7.39
N ARG A 196 16.48 27.95 -7.24
CA ARG A 196 17.26 28.51 -8.35
C ARG A 196 18.10 27.44 -9.05
N THR A 197 18.80 26.62 -8.29
CA THR A 197 19.63 25.52 -8.81
C THR A 197 18.75 24.48 -9.51
N PHE A 198 17.66 24.04 -8.86
CA PHE A 198 16.69 23.12 -9.45
C PHE A 198 16.11 23.67 -10.75
N LYS A 199 15.74 24.95 -10.78
CA LYS A 199 15.26 25.61 -12.00
C LYS A 199 16.36 25.64 -13.07
N PHE A 200 17.58 25.97 -12.71
CA PHE A 200 18.69 25.98 -13.65
C PHE A 200 18.98 24.58 -14.23
N SER A 201 18.90 23.53 -13.41
CA SER A 201 19.14 22.14 -13.82
C SER A 201 17.92 21.46 -14.45
N SER A 202 16.73 22.05 -14.37
CA SER A 202 15.50 21.43 -14.88
C SER A 202 15.35 21.68 -16.37
N LEU A 203 15.16 20.58 -17.12
CA LEU A 203 14.84 20.59 -18.54
C LEU A 203 13.55 21.37 -18.86
N TRP A 204 12.61 21.43 -17.91
CA TRP A 204 11.26 21.96 -18.11
C TRP A 204 11.13 23.48 -18.02
N ASN A 205 12.23 24.22 -17.96
CA ASN A 205 12.17 25.70 -17.91
C ASN A 205 12.34 26.37 -19.28
N LYS A 206 12.51 25.58 -20.34
CA LYS A 206 12.70 26.04 -21.71
C LYS A 206 11.62 25.45 -22.60
N MET A 207 10.93 26.30 -23.36
CA MET A 207 9.89 25.85 -24.29
C MET A 207 10.49 24.99 -25.40
N GLU A 208 11.74 25.28 -25.77
CA GLU A 208 12.53 24.53 -26.76
C GLU A 208 12.66 23.05 -26.35
N ALA A 209 12.97 22.78 -25.07
CA ALA A 209 13.05 21.41 -24.55
C ALA A 209 11.67 20.71 -24.54
N MET A 210 10.60 21.43 -24.22
CA MET A 210 9.23 20.88 -24.27
C MET A 210 8.83 20.54 -25.72
N HIS A 211 9.13 21.42 -26.68
CA HIS A 211 8.84 21.21 -28.09
C HIS A 211 9.61 20.02 -28.66
N ILE A 212 10.87 19.83 -28.28
CA ILE A 212 11.66 18.67 -28.66
C ILE A 212 11.00 17.38 -28.18
N ILE A 213 10.64 17.31 -26.89
CA ILE A 213 9.98 16.11 -26.32
C ILE A 213 8.65 15.85 -27.02
N TYR A 214 7.84 16.88 -27.23
CA TYR A 214 6.56 16.75 -27.94
C TYR A 214 6.75 16.24 -29.37
N GLN A 215 7.70 16.80 -30.13
CA GLN A 215 7.95 16.37 -31.49
C GLN A 215 8.50 14.94 -31.54
N ILE A 216 9.38 14.56 -30.60
CA ILE A 216 9.84 13.16 -30.47
C ILE A 216 8.66 12.22 -30.20
N GLN A 217 7.70 12.61 -29.37
CA GLN A 217 6.49 11.82 -29.15
C GLN A 217 5.69 11.64 -30.44
N VAL A 218 5.55 12.70 -31.25
CA VAL A 218 4.89 12.62 -32.56
C VAL A 218 5.63 11.65 -33.50
N GLU A 219 6.96 11.73 -33.56
CA GLU A 219 7.80 10.82 -34.37
C GLU A 219 7.75 9.35 -33.87
N ASN A 220 7.41 9.11 -32.60
CA ASN A 220 7.27 7.76 -32.06
C ASN A 220 5.93 7.10 -32.43
N VAL A 221 4.90 7.86 -32.79
CA VAL A 221 3.57 7.30 -33.12
C VAL A 221 3.61 6.35 -34.34
N PRO A 222 4.32 6.67 -35.44
CA PRO A 222 4.50 5.72 -36.55
C PRO A 222 5.25 4.45 -36.16
N LEU A 223 6.21 4.53 -35.23
CA LEU A 223 6.93 3.34 -34.75
C LEU A 223 6.05 2.40 -33.95
N ASP A 224 5.21 2.95 -33.06
CA ASP A 224 4.27 2.17 -32.26
C ASP A 224 3.27 1.40 -33.13
N LYS A 225 2.93 1.96 -34.30
CA LYS A 225 2.01 1.34 -35.26
C LYS A 225 2.70 0.38 -36.24
N ALA A 226 4.03 0.36 -36.29
CA ALA A 226 4.77 -0.45 -37.25
C ALA A 226 4.95 -1.88 -36.73
N ASN A 227 4.72 -2.86 -37.61
CA ASN A 227 4.89 -4.27 -37.28
C ASN A 227 6.12 -4.82 -37.97
N PHE A 228 6.93 -5.60 -37.23
CA PHE A 228 8.05 -6.35 -37.82
C PHE A 228 7.55 -7.46 -38.74
N PHE A 229 6.46 -8.13 -38.35
CA PHE A 229 5.89 -9.24 -39.10
C PHE A 229 4.70 -8.79 -39.93
N PHE A 230 4.65 -9.26 -41.17
CA PHE A 230 3.47 -9.19 -42.00
C PHE A 230 2.40 -10.17 -41.49
N VAL A 231 1.17 -9.70 -41.28
CA VAL A 231 0.05 -10.57 -40.89
C VAL A 231 -0.87 -10.76 -42.11
N PRO A 232 -0.97 -11.98 -42.67
CA PRO A 232 -1.81 -12.21 -43.84
C PRO A 232 -3.30 -12.18 -43.49
N GLU A 233 -4.07 -11.38 -44.21
CA GLU A 233 -5.54 -11.31 -44.05
C GLU A 233 -6.27 -12.47 -44.78
N LYS A 234 -5.59 -13.12 -45.73
CA LYS A 234 -6.13 -14.22 -46.55
C LYS A 234 -5.06 -15.28 -46.79
N SER A 235 -5.50 -16.49 -47.13
CA SER A 235 -4.60 -17.56 -47.54
C SER A 235 -3.84 -17.15 -48.80
N GLN A 236 -2.51 -17.31 -48.78
CA GLN A 236 -1.60 -16.97 -49.87
C GLN A 236 -0.55 -18.07 -50.03
N ARG A 237 0.20 -18.06 -51.14
CA ARG A 237 1.26 -19.05 -51.35
C ARG A 237 2.43 -18.80 -50.41
N MET A 238 3.18 -19.85 -50.08
CA MET A 238 4.34 -19.75 -49.19
C MET A 238 5.40 -18.76 -49.72
N GLU A 239 5.66 -18.77 -51.03
CA GLU A 239 6.62 -17.87 -51.68
C GLU A 239 6.20 -16.38 -51.56
N GLU A 240 4.90 -16.11 -51.71
CA GLU A 240 4.32 -14.77 -51.54
C GLU A 240 4.43 -14.32 -50.08
N PHE A 241 4.16 -15.22 -49.13
CA PHE A 241 4.34 -14.93 -47.71
C PHE A 241 5.79 -14.60 -47.34
N VAL A 242 6.77 -15.40 -47.81
CA VAL A 242 8.20 -15.14 -47.54
C VAL A 242 8.63 -13.79 -48.11
N THR A 243 8.17 -13.47 -49.33
CA THR A 243 8.44 -12.17 -49.97
C THR A 243 7.83 -11.01 -49.17
N ASN A 244 6.56 -11.16 -48.75
CA ASN A 244 5.86 -10.15 -47.96
C ASN A 244 6.47 -9.96 -46.57
N GLN A 245 6.94 -11.03 -45.91
CA GLN A 245 7.67 -10.94 -44.65
C GLN A 245 9.01 -10.23 -44.81
N GLY A 246 9.78 -10.56 -45.85
CA GLY A 246 11.04 -9.87 -46.14
C GLY A 246 10.84 -8.38 -46.42
N SER A 247 9.78 -8.05 -47.17
CA SER A 247 9.40 -6.67 -47.45
C SER A 247 9.01 -5.90 -46.18
N ALA A 248 8.19 -6.49 -45.30
CA ALA A 248 7.79 -5.87 -44.03
C ALA A 248 9.00 -5.60 -43.11
N GLY A 249 9.92 -6.56 -42.99
CA GLY A 249 11.16 -6.39 -42.22
C GLY A 249 12.04 -5.26 -42.76
N ASN A 250 12.21 -5.17 -44.08
CA ASN A 250 12.96 -4.09 -44.72
C ASN A 250 12.27 -2.73 -44.53
N ALA A 251 10.95 -2.67 -44.67
CA ALA A 251 10.18 -1.44 -44.46
C ALA A 251 10.33 -0.91 -43.03
N LEU A 252 10.28 -1.79 -42.02
CA LEU A 252 10.52 -1.40 -40.62
C LEU A 252 11.98 -0.95 -40.41
N ALA A 253 12.95 -1.65 -41.01
CA ALA A 253 14.36 -1.27 -40.90
C ALA A 253 14.62 0.13 -41.47
N THR A 254 14.04 0.46 -42.64
CA THR A 254 14.11 1.79 -43.23
C THR A 254 13.41 2.83 -42.36
N LEU A 255 12.20 2.53 -41.86
CA LEU A 255 11.46 3.42 -40.98
C LEU A 255 12.27 3.80 -39.73
N VAL A 256 12.90 2.83 -39.07
CA VAL A 256 13.70 3.07 -37.86
C VAL A 256 15.00 3.80 -38.21
N LYS A 257 15.80 3.25 -39.14
CA LYS A 257 17.18 3.73 -39.38
C LYS A 257 17.24 5.02 -40.16
N GLU A 258 16.33 5.23 -41.10
CA GLU A 258 16.39 6.36 -42.02
C GLU A 258 15.33 7.40 -41.70
N THR A 259 14.09 7.02 -41.38
CA THR A 259 13.03 8.01 -41.14
C THR A 259 13.06 8.54 -39.71
N TRP A 260 12.96 7.65 -38.71
CA TRP A 260 12.81 8.04 -37.31
C TRP A 260 14.07 8.68 -36.72
N VAL A 261 15.24 8.07 -36.93
CA VAL A 261 16.53 8.64 -36.45
C VAL A 261 16.76 10.04 -37.04
N ASN A 262 16.50 10.23 -38.33
CA ASN A 262 16.65 11.53 -38.96
C ASN A 262 15.59 12.53 -38.47
N GLY A 263 14.33 12.09 -38.25
CA GLY A 263 13.25 12.91 -37.71
C GLY A 263 13.57 13.45 -36.31
N ILE A 264 14.03 12.59 -35.39
CA ILE A 264 14.48 13.02 -34.05
C ILE A 264 15.67 13.98 -34.16
N THR A 265 16.67 13.63 -34.97
CA THR A 265 17.88 14.46 -35.12
C THR A 265 17.54 15.84 -35.69
N ALA A 266 16.63 15.90 -36.66
CA ALA A 266 16.16 17.14 -37.25
C ALA A 266 15.35 17.97 -36.25
N SER A 267 14.46 17.36 -35.46
CA SER A 267 13.70 18.01 -34.41
C SER A 267 14.61 18.65 -33.35
N VAL A 268 15.59 17.91 -32.85
CA VAL A 268 16.57 18.42 -31.88
C VAL A 268 17.35 19.59 -32.46
N LYS A 269 17.91 19.43 -33.67
CA LYS A 269 18.69 20.48 -34.33
C LYS A 269 17.86 21.73 -34.63
N HIS A 270 16.63 21.57 -35.08
CA HIS A 270 15.74 22.69 -35.42
C HIS A 270 15.41 23.54 -34.20
N ASN A 271 14.98 22.90 -33.11
CA ASN A 271 14.53 23.59 -31.90
C ASN A 271 15.68 24.18 -31.07
N LEU A 272 16.88 23.59 -31.13
CA LEU A 272 18.04 24.11 -30.39
C LEU A 272 18.93 25.05 -31.21
N LYS A 273 18.68 25.23 -32.52
CA LYS A 273 19.49 26.11 -33.40
C LYS A 273 19.57 27.56 -32.90
N GLU A 274 18.51 28.03 -32.26
CA GLU A 274 18.42 29.41 -31.76
C GLU A 274 18.96 29.56 -30.34
N VAL A 275 19.26 28.45 -29.66
CA VAL A 275 19.73 28.43 -28.27
C VAL A 275 21.25 28.56 -28.24
N LYS A 276 21.73 29.79 -28.19
CA LYS A 276 23.17 30.13 -28.25
C LYS A 276 23.88 30.22 -26.89
N LYS A 277 23.21 29.87 -25.79
CA LYS A 277 23.77 30.00 -24.42
C LYS A 277 23.27 28.90 -23.50
N GLY A 278 24.18 28.37 -22.68
CA GLY A 278 23.88 27.42 -21.62
C GLY A 278 23.89 25.97 -22.10
N TRP A 279 23.42 25.05 -21.25
CA TRP A 279 23.53 23.59 -21.42
C TRP A 279 22.84 23.00 -22.67
N PHE A 280 22.07 23.82 -23.39
CA PHE A 280 21.35 23.46 -24.61
C PHE A 280 22.02 23.98 -25.89
N ASN A 281 23.20 24.61 -25.78
CA ASN A 281 23.96 25.07 -26.92
C ASN A 281 24.63 23.88 -27.63
N ILE A 282 24.19 23.60 -28.86
CA ILE A 282 24.74 22.51 -29.68
C ILE A 282 26.20 22.77 -30.05
N ASP A 283 26.64 24.03 -30.13
CA ASP A 283 28.01 24.39 -30.52
C ASP A 283 29.05 24.24 -29.38
N GLU A 284 28.58 24.08 -28.13
CA GLU A 284 29.41 23.90 -26.92
C GLU A 284 29.51 22.42 -26.49
N SER A 285 28.89 21.49 -27.23
CA SER A 285 28.82 20.05 -26.90
C SER A 285 29.92 19.22 -27.56
#